data_AF-A0A971C3U9-F1
#
_entry.id   AF-A0A971C3U9-F1
#
_cell.length_a   1.000
_cell.length_b   1.000
_cell.length_c   1.000
_cell.angle_alpha   90.00
_cell.angle_beta   90.00
_cell.angle_gamma   90.00
#
_symmetry.space_group_name_H-M   'P 1'
#
loop_
_entity.id
_entity.type
_entity.pdbx_description
1 polymer ?
#
loop_
_entity_poly.entity_id
_entity_poly.type
_entity_poly.pdbx_seq_one_letter_code
_entity_poly.pdbx_strand_id
1 'polypeptide(L)'
;MTETRTMMMKTSIILAVLAMVESTALAVTPLSGSEIGVFYGTAFALIALLLINYDAQILIREKKRVPAGFLARYFFYGICFATAATVSLEFFLGSFLGVMNLKIAAIAFGRWLCET
;
A
#
# COMPACT_ATOMS: atom_id res chain seq x y z
N MET A 1 -10.38 3.92 -19.39
CA MET A 1 -10.43 4.83 -18.22
C MET A 1 -11.35 4.32 -17.13
N THR A 2 -12.57 3.87 -17.45
CA THR A 2 -13.52 3.28 -16.50
C THR A 2 -12.95 2.03 -15.82
N GLU A 3 -12.24 1.18 -16.56
CA GLU A 3 -11.58 -0.03 -16.02
C GLU A 3 -10.50 0.29 -15.00
N THR A 4 -9.61 1.25 -15.29
CA THR A 4 -8.56 1.72 -14.35
C THR A 4 -9.15 2.18 -13.04
N ARG A 5 -10.24 2.96 -13.08
CA ARG A 5 -10.94 3.41 -11.89
C ARG A 5 -11.56 2.25 -11.10
N THR A 6 -12.24 1.34 -11.79
CA THR A 6 -12.87 0.16 -11.17
C THR A 6 -11.87 -0.68 -10.39
N MET A 7 -10.65 -0.80 -10.90
CA MET A 7 -9.68 -1.73 -10.31
C MET A 7 -8.70 -1.08 -9.36
N MET A 8 -8.48 0.23 -9.47
CA MET A 8 -8.03 1.02 -8.33
C MET A 8 -8.96 0.82 -7.13
N MET A 9 -10.27 0.90 -7.35
CA MET A 9 -11.25 0.70 -6.27
C MET A 9 -11.24 -0.73 -5.72
N LYS A 10 -11.19 -1.76 -6.57
CA LYS A 10 -11.05 -3.15 -6.13
C LYS A 10 -9.77 -3.37 -5.33
N THR A 11 -8.63 -2.85 -5.80
CA THR A 11 -7.36 -2.97 -5.09
C THR A 11 -7.42 -2.27 -3.73
N SER A 12 -7.98 -1.06 -3.66
CA SER A 12 -8.18 -0.37 -2.37
C SER A 12 -9.07 -1.16 -1.40
N ILE A 13 -10.13 -1.80 -1.88
CA ILE A 13 -11.00 -2.66 -1.06
C ILE A 13 -10.21 -3.86 -0.55
N ILE A 14 -9.43 -4.52 -1.41
CA ILE A 14 -8.58 -5.65 -1.02
C ILE A 14 -7.58 -5.23 0.06
N LEU A 15 -6.93 -4.07 -0.09
CA LEU A 15 -6.02 -3.54 0.93
C LEU A 15 -6.73 -3.28 2.26
N ALA A 16 -7.94 -2.71 2.22
CA ALA A 16 -8.72 -2.48 3.43
C ALA A 16 -9.11 -3.80 4.11
N VAL A 17 -9.53 -4.81 3.35
CA VAL A 17 -9.88 -6.14 3.88
C VAL A 17 -8.65 -6.82 4.48
N LEU A 18 -7.50 -6.79 3.78
CA LEU A 18 -6.25 -7.35 4.31
C LEU A 18 -5.86 -6.67 5.62
N ALA A 19 -5.91 -5.35 5.68
CA ALA A 19 -5.62 -4.59 6.89
C ALA A 19 -6.57 -4.95 8.06
N MET A 20 -7.86 -5.12 7.79
CA MET A 20 -8.83 -5.55 8.82
C MET A 20 -8.52 -6.96 9.33
N VAL A 21 -8.24 -7.90 8.42
CA VAL A 21 -7.92 -9.29 8.78
C VAL A 21 -6.65 -9.37 9.60
N GLU A 22 -5.58 -8.71 9.14
CA GLU A 22 -4.28 -8.65 9.82
C GLU A 22 -4.37 -7.96 11.17
N SER A 23 -5.07 -6.82 11.25
CA SER A 23 -5.28 -6.09 12.50
C SER A 23 -6.06 -6.94 13.52
N THR A 24 -7.11 -7.65 13.08
CA THR A 24 -7.86 -8.58 13.93
C THR A 24 -7.00 -9.75 14.40
N ALA A 25 -6.18 -10.31 13.52
CA ALA A 25 -5.27 -11.40 13.86
C ALA A 25 -4.20 -10.95 14.87
N LEU A 26 -3.68 -9.74 14.74
CA LEU A 26 -2.68 -9.18 15.64
C LEU A 26 -3.27 -8.74 16.99
N ALA A 27 -4.52 -8.31 17.03
CA ALA A 27 -5.19 -7.89 18.27
C ALA A 27 -5.31 -9.02 19.31
N VAL A 28 -5.25 -10.29 18.90
CA VAL A 28 -5.25 -11.45 19.80
C VAL A 28 -3.84 -11.96 20.15
N THR A 29 -2.80 -11.28 19.67
CA THR A 29 -1.39 -11.62 19.93
C THR A 29 -0.79 -10.72 21.02
N PRO A 30 0.33 -11.12 21.66
CA PRO A 30 1.03 -10.28 22.64
C PRO A 30 1.74 -9.05 22.04
N LEU A 31 1.57 -8.76 20.74
CA LEU A 31 2.20 -7.63 20.04
C LEU A 31 1.30 -6.39 20.08
N SER A 32 1.08 -5.81 21.27
CA SER A 32 0.21 -4.64 21.41
C SER A 32 0.69 -3.44 20.59
N GLY A 33 -0.22 -2.78 19.88
CA GLY A 33 0.05 -1.65 19.00
C GLY A 33 0.36 -2.02 17.54
N SER A 34 0.65 -3.30 17.26
CA SER A 34 0.86 -3.77 15.89
C SER A 34 -0.43 -3.72 15.05
N GLU A 35 -1.59 -3.92 15.68
CA GLU A 35 -2.92 -3.86 15.07
C GLU A 35 -3.26 -2.47 14.52
N ILE A 36 -2.82 -1.40 15.21
CA ILE A 36 -2.96 -0.01 14.76
C ILE A 36 -1.87 0.30 13.72
N GLY A 37 -0.66 -0.25 13.90
CA GLY A 37 0.43 -0.15 12.95
C GLY A 37 0.01 -0.63 11.55
N VAL A 38 -0.73 -1.75 11.45
CA VAL A 38 -1.24 -2.25 10.16
C VAL A 38 -2.08 -1.21 9.42
N PHE A 39 -3.00 -0.54 10.10
CA PHE A 39 -3.80 0.52 9.48
C PHE A 39 -2.94 1.71 9.05
N TYR A 40 -1.96 2.08 9.87
CA TYR A 40 -1.02 3.15 9.55
C TYR A 40 -0.24 2.82 8.27
N GLY A 41 0.40 1.65 8.19
CA GLY A 41 1.10 1.19 7.00
C GLY A 41 0.20 1.09 5.77
N THR A 42 -1.03 0.60 5.96
CA THR A 42 -2.02 0.46 4.87
C THR A 42 -2.42 1.82 4.29
N ALA A 43 -2.50 2.88 5.10
CA ALA A 43 -2.74 4.23 4.59
C ALA A 43 -1.63 4.68 3.62
N PHE A 44 -0.37 4.38 3.94
CA PHE A 44 0.77 4.65 3.05
C PHE A 44 0.76 3.75 1.80
N ALA A 45 0.31 2.50 1.92
CA ALA A 45 0.06 1.62 0.77
C ALA A 45 -1.00 2.20 -0.19
N LEU A 46 -2.08 2.79 0.33
CA LEU A 46 -3.10 3.44 -0.50
C LEU A 46 -2.55 4.68 -1.23
N ILE A 47 -1.73 5.50 -0.56
CA ILE A 47 -1.02 6.62 -1.21
C ILE A 47 -0.10 6.10 -2.31
N ALA A 48 0.64 5.03 -2.05
CA ALA A 48 1.51 4.43 -3.04
C ALA A 48 0.75 3.86 -4.24
N LEU A 49 -0.42 3.26 -4.03
CA LEU A 49 -1.32 2.82 -5.10
C LEU A 49 -1.75 3.99 -6.00
N LEU A 50 -2.11 5.14 -5.41
CA LEU A 50 -2.44 6.36 -6.17
C LEU A 50 -1.25 6.84 -7.02
N LEU A 51 -0.03 6.80 -6.46
CA LEU A 51 1.18 7.17 -7.20
C LEU A 51 1.51 6.19 -8.32
N ILE A 52 1.26 4.88 -8.14
CA ILE A 52 1.42 3.89 -9.22
C ILE A 52 0.46 4.19 -10.35
N ASN A 53 -0.79 4.50 -10.04
CA ASN A 53 -1.78 4.87 -11.05
C ASN A 53 -1.40 6.17 -11.78
N TYR A 54 -0.87 7.16 -11.05
CA TYR A 54 -0.36 8.38 -11.67
C TYR A 54 0.76 8.10 -12.67
N ASP A 55 1.79 7.33 -12.28
CA ASP A 55 2.89 6.94 -13.16
C ASP A 55 2.38 6.15 -14.38
N ALA A 56 1.42 5.24 -14.17
CA ALA A 56 0.82 4.44 -15.24
C ALA A 56 0.05 5.31 -16.24
N GLN A 57 -0.71 6.31 -15.78
CA GLN A 57 -1.45 7.22 -16.67
C GLN A 57 -0.50 8.07 -17.52
N ILE A 58 0.61 8.56 -16.95
CA ILE A 58 1.64 9.28 -17.72
C ILE A 58 2.26 8.36 -18.78
N LEU A 59 2.61 7.13 -18.39
CA LEU A 59 3.19 6.17 -19.32
C LEU A 59 2.24 5.87 -20.49
N ILE A 60 0.94 5.70 -20.23
CA ILE A 60 -0.06 5.40 -21.25
C ILE A 60 -0.30 6.62 -22.17
N ARG A 61 -0.46 7.82 -21.59
CA ARG A 61 -0.84 9.04 -22.34
C ARG A 61 0.32 9.67 -23.08
N GLU A 62 1.48 9.78 -22.43
CA GLU A 62 2.64 10.51 -22.95
C GLU A 62 3.70 9.58 -23.54
N LYS A 63 3.58 8.26 -23.35
CA LYS A 63 4.60 7.26 -23.70
C LYS A 63 5.98 7.56 -23.08
N LYS A 64 6.00 8.29 -21.97
CA LYS A 64 7.19 8.66 -21.21
C LYS A 64 7.23 7.90 -19.89
N ARG A 65 8.42 7.46 -19.51
CA ARG A 65 8.68 6.93 -18.17
C ARG A 65 9.10 8.08 -17.27
N VAL A 66 8.20 8.51 -16.40
CA VAL A 66 8.49 9.52 -15.37
C VAL A 66 8.59 8.82 -14.02
N PRO A 67 9.77 8.75 -13.39
CA PRO A 67 9.95 8.04 -12.12
C PRO A 67 9.53 8.87 -10.90
N ALA A 68 8.83 9.99 -11.08
CA ALA A 68 8.47 10.90 -9.99
C ALA A 68 7.58 10.22 -8.94
N GLY A 69 6.57 9.45 -9.35
CA GLY A 69 5.75 8.69 -8.42
C GLY A 69 6.54 7.56 -7.74
N PHE A 70 7.51 6.96 -8.43
CA PHE A 70 8.42 5.98 -7.83
C PHE A 70 9.27 6.59 -6.70
N LEU A 71 9.89 7.74 -6.94
CA LEU A 71 10.68 8.43 -5.92
C LEU A 71 9.80 8.89 -4.74
N ALA A 72 8.61 9.42 -5.03
CA ALA A 72 7.65 9.82 -4.01
C ALA A 72 7.22 8.64 -3.13
N ARG A 73 6.97 7.44 -3.71
CA ARG A 73 6.65 6.24 -2.93
C ARG A 73 7.73 5.88 -1.93
N TYR A 74 9.00 5.88 -2.35
CA TYR A 74 10.12 5.61 -1.45
C TYR A 74 10.24 6.63 -0.34
N PHE A 75 10.06 7.91 -0.66
CA PHE A 75 10.04 8.97 0.35
C PHE A 75 8.92 8.76 1.37
N PHE A 76 7.70 8.45 0.91
CA PHE A 76 6.56 8.19 1.79
C PHE A 76 6.75 6.92 2.65
N TYR A 77 7.34 5.84 2.11
CA TYR A 77 7.69 4.67 2.90
C TYR A 77 8.76 4.99 3.94
N GLY A 78 9.75 5.80 3.58
CA GLY A 78 10.75 6.31 4.52
C GLY A 78 10.11 7.08 5.66
N ILE A 79 9.17 7.99 5.37
CA ILE A 79 8.39 8.71 6.39
C ILE A 79 7.62 7.73 7.27
N CYS A 80 6.84 6.81 6.67
CA CYS A 80 6.04 5.82 7.39
C CYS A 80 6.89 5.03 8.39
N PHE A 81 8.05 4.54 7.96
CA PHE A 81 8.92 3.75 8.82
C PHE A 81 9.68 4.60 9.83
N ALA A 82 10.10 5.80 9.47
CA ALA A 82 10.76 6.71 10.40
C ALA A 82 9.82 7.12 11.55
N THR A 83 8.57 7.47 11.25
CA THR A 83 7.57 7.83 12.26
C THR A 83 7.08 6.62 13.04
N ALA A 84 6.92 5.45 12.40
CA ALA A 84 6.51 4.25 13.10
C ALA A 84 7.59 3.78 14.10
N ALA A 85 8.87 3.93 13.74
CA ALA A 85 10.00 3.60 14.61
C ALA A 85 10.09 4.48 15.87
N THR A 86 9.48 5.68 15.89
CA THR A 86 9.43 6.51 17.11
C THR A 86 8.30 6.12 18.06
N VAL A 87 7.38 5.23 17.64
CA VAL A 87 6.24 4.79 18.47
C VAL A 87 6.61 3.53 19.26
N SER A 88 6.84 2.41 18.58
CA SER A 88 7.31 1.15 19.17
C SER A 88 7.75 0.17 18.08
N LEU A 89 8.42 -0.93 18.48
CA LEU A 89 8.81 -1.98 17.55
C LEU A 89 7.58 -2.70 16.96
N GLU A 90 6.57 -2.96 17.78
CA GLU A 90 5.32 -3.63 17.39
C GLU A 90 4.55 -2.78 16.38
N PHE A 91 4.42 -1.47 16.64
CA PHE A 91 3.80 -0.53 15.71
C PHE A 91 4.56 -0.45 14.38
N PHE A 92 5.89 -0.46 14.43
CA PHE A 92 6.74 -0.54 13.24
C PHE A 92 6.49 -1.82 12.43
N LEU A 93 6.45 -2.98 13.08
CA LEU A 93 6.19 -4.26 12.43
C LEU A 93 4.79 -4.32 11.80
N GLY A 94 3.79 -3.81 12.51
CA GLY A 94 2.44 -3.64 11.97
C GLY A 94 2.43 -2.73 10.73
N SER A 95 3.11 -1.59 10.81
CA SER A 95 3.23 -0.64 9.69
C SER A 95 3.94 -1.25 8.48
N PHE A 96 4.98 -2.05 8.72
CA PHE A 96 5.65 -2.82 7.68
C PHE A 96 4.69 -3.80 6.99
N LEU A 97 3.92 -4.57 7.77
CA LEU A 97 2.93 -5.50 7.24
C LEU A 97 1.87 -4.77 6.39
N GLY A 98 1.33 -3.66 6.90
CA GLY A 98 0.36 -2.83 6.18
C GLY A 98 0.89 -2.27 4.85
N VAL A 99 2.15 -1.87 4.78
CA VAL A 99 2.79 -1.45 3.51
C VAL A 99 2.93 -2.64 2.55
N MET A 100 3.26 -3.82 3.07
CA MET A 100 3.42 -5.04 2.25
C MET A 100 2.11 -5.51 1.60
N ASN A 101 0.95 -5.16 2.15
CA ASN A 101 -0.35 -5.47 1.53
C ASN A 101 -0.45 -4.99 0.09
N LEU A 102 0.15 -3.85 -0.27
CA LEU A 102 0.18 -3.40 -1.65
C LEU A 102 0.94 -4.34 -2.57
N LYS A 103 2.06 -4.88 -2.08
CA LYS A 103 2.89 -5.82 -2.83
C LYS A 103 2.19 -7.17 -2.98
N ILE A 104 1.54 -7.64 -1.91
CA ILE A 104 0.71 -8.85 -1.93
C ILE A 104 -0.46 -8.68 -2.90
N ALA A 105 -1.16 -7.55 -2.84
CA ALA A 105 -2.26 -7.25 -3.75
C ALA A 105 -1.77 -7.18 -5.21
N ALA A 106 -0.60 -6.60 -5.46
CA ALA A 106 0.00 -6.59 -6.80
C ALA A 106 0.46 -7.98 -7.28
N ILE A 107 0.85 -8.90 -6.39
CA ILE A 107 1.22 -10.27 -6.81
C ILE A 107 -0.03 -11.11 -7.04
N ALA A 108 -0.98 -11.07 -6.11
CA ALA A 108 -2.21 -11.87 -6.15
C ALA A 108 -3.18 -11.38 -7.23
N PHE A 109 -3.22 -10.08 -7.49
CA PHE A 109 -4.19 -9.44 -8.38
C PHE A 109 -3.54 -8.59 -9.48
N GLY A 110 -2.22 -8.42 -9.52
CA GLY A 110 -1.54 -7.54 -10.49
C GLY A 110 -1.27 -8.14 -11.86
N ARG A 111 -1.83 -9.32 -12.18
CA ARG A 111 -2.13 -9.68 -13.58
C ARG A 111 -2.87 -8.55 -14.32
N TRP A 112 -3.56 -7.72 -13.56
CA TRP A 112 -4.36 -6.60 -14.02
C TRP A 112 -3.62 -5.42 -14.68
N LEU A 113 -2.29 -5.30 -14.54
CA LEU A 113 -1.49 -4.33 -15.32
C LEU A 113 -1.16 -4.83 -16.73
N CYS A 114 -1.38 -6.10 -17.04
CA CYS A 114 -1.00 -6.74 -18.29
C CYS A 114 -2.17 -7.40 -19.05
N GLU A 115 -3.40 -7.30 -18.54
CA GLU A 115 -4.60 -7.74 -19.25
C GLU A 115 -4.97 -6.66 -20.28
N THR A 116 -4.45 -6.83 -21.50
CA THR A 116 -4.90 -6.17 -22.74
C THR A 116 -6.00 -6.97 -23.41
#